data_AF-A0A317D864-F1
#
_entry.id   AF-A0A317D864-F1
#
_cell.length_a   1.000
_cell.length_b   1.000
_cell.length_c   1.000
_cell.angle_alpha   90.00
_cell.angle_beta   90.00
_cell.angle_gamma   90.00
#
_symmetry.space_group_name_H-M   'P 1'
#
loop_
_entity.id
_entity.type
_entity.pdbx_description
1 polymer ?
#
loop_
_entity_poly.entity_id
_entity_poly.type
_entity_poly.pdbx_seq_one_letter_code
_entity_poly.pdbx_strand_id
1 'polypeptide(L)'
;MRRTLLALLVALGTAAAAVTAAPAHADPVGILACPSIPANRDPAVTLVVYRVARAHNANDKVMLSAFEAGWVESHMNNLPCGDKSSLGVFQQRWDYGWGTPEQIMDPVYASTQYVTRAIVCDRNNPAYSAGQVAQCVQRSGFPDRYDQVAATARAQLNEAARTHAIAGGSATDVTGDGRDDVVAFTQNALADVYVGASTGGSFTGTSVKWNDFFSIGGETASTGDVNGDGRDDIVTFAHSNTGDVYVALSNGTSFGGGGKWHDWFAPGAEIGAVGDVNGDGRDDIVAFTHNPAGDVYVALSTGAGFGPGLKWHEYFSPFGEFPALGDVDGDGRDDIITFTQGPATAADVIVALSTGSAFGAPQKWHDLFAVGAEQPRVGDINGDGKDDIVTFTCNTDADVYAAVSTGTGFTGTTVKWNDFFCLAGEFPYLGDANGDGRDDIIVFTKGATNDIHVGLSTGTGFLGATKWHDFFGLNGETTL
;
A
#
# COMPACT_ATOMS: atom_id res chain seq x y z
N MET A 1 -85.90 -26.14 -2.14
CA MET A 1 -86.38 -25.99 -0.74
C MET A 1 -85.44 -26.75 0.18
N ARG A 2 -85.09 -26.13 1.31
CA ARG A 2 -84.36 -26.66 2.49
C ARG A 2 -82.84 -26.83 2.41
N ARG A 3 -82.20 -25.87 3.08
CA ARG A 3 -80.85 -25.82 3.63
C ARG A 3 -80.64 -26.87 4.72
N THR A 4 -79.41 -27.37 4.85
CA THR A 4 -78.80 -27.65 6.16
C THR A 4 -77.28 -27.52 6.05
N LEU A 5 -76.71 -26.50 6.72
CA LEU A 5 -75.29 -26.37 7.03
C LEU A 5 -74.97 -27.32 8.20
N LEU A 6 -73.86 -28.06 8.11
CA LEU A 6 -73.25 -28.72 9.27
C LEU A 6 -71.91 -28.02 9.56
N ALA A 7 -71.85 -27.32 10.69
CA ALA A 7 -70.67 -26.66 11.21
C ALA A 7 -69.79 -27.70 11.93
N LEU A 8 -68.50 -27.73 11.61
CA LEU A 8 -67.51 -28.52 12.34
C LEU A 8 -66.82 -27.62 13.37
N LEU A 9 -67.16 -27.82 14.65
CA LEU A 9 -66.40 -27.28 15.79
C LEU A 9 -65.10 -28.08 15.93
N VAL A 10 -63.95 -27.42 15.77
CA VAL A 10 -62.66 -27.96 16.21
C VAL A 10 -62.31 -27.32 17.55
N ALA A 11 -62.21 -28.15 18.58
CA ALA A 11 -61.80 -27.75 19.92
C ALA A 11 -60.31 -27.36 19.94
N LEU A 12 -60.00 -26.16 20.48
CA LEU A 12 -58.63 -25.78 20.82
C LEU A 12 -58.17 -26.58 22.05
N GLY A 13 -57.23 -27.50 21.85
CA GLY A 13 -56.40 -28.04 22.92
C GLY A 13 -55.14 -27.19 23.09
N THR A 14 -55.00 -26.51 24.22
CA THR A 14 -53.77 -25.83 24.61
C THR A 14 -52.74 -26.87 25.07
N ALA A 15 -51.81 -27.23 24.18
CA ALA A 15 -50.60 -27.96 24.55
C ALA A 15 -49.52 -26.95 24.95
N ALA A 16 -49.24 -26.86 26.25
CA ALA A 16 -48.04 -26.20 26.73
C ALA A 16 -46.83 -27.03 26.29
N ALA A 17 -46.11 -26.55 25.27
CA ALA A 17 -44.83 -27.12 24.88
C ALA A 17 -43.83 -26.80 26.00
N ALA A 18 -43.39 -27.84 26.72
CA ALA A 18 -42.24 -27.75 27.60
C ALA A 18 -41.03 -27.35 26.74
N VAL A 19 -40.46 -26.17 27.02
CA VAL A 19 -39.17 -25.75 26.47
C VAL A 19 -38.13 -26.70 27.06
N THR A 20 -37.79 -27.74 26.33
CA THR A 20 -36.57 -28.50 26.60
C THR A 20 -35.42 -27.55 26.31
N ALA A 21 -34.65 -27.22 27.35
CA ALA A 21 -33.39 -26.50 27.20
C ALA A 21 -32.57 -27.19 26.09
N ALA A 22 -32.16 -26.41 25.10
CA ALA A 22 -31.19 -26.88 24.12
C ALA A 22 -29.98 -27.44 24.89
N PRO A 23 -29.39 -28.57 24.46
CA PRO A 23 -28.15 -29.02 25.05
C PRO A 23 -27.14 -27.87 24.93
N ALA A 24 -26.36 -27.65 26.00
CA ALA A 24 -25.22 -26.74 25.92
C ALA A 24 -24.42 -27.09 24.67
N HIS A 25 -24.22 -26.12 23.77
CA HIS A 25 -23.34 -26.29 22.63
C HIS A 25 -21.98 -26.70 23.19
N ALA A 26 -21.60 -27.96 22.99
CA ALA A 26 -20.23 -28.38 23.17
C ALA A 26 -19.38 -27.54 22.21
N ASP A 27 -18.33 -26.92 22.74
CA ASP A 27 -17.39 -26.10 21.97
C ASP A 27 -16.95 -26.87 20.72
N PRO A 28 -17.26 -26.39 19.50
CA PRO A 28 -16.73 -26.99 18.31
C PRO A 28 -15.25 -26.60 18.24
N VAL A 29 -14.39 -27.60 18.39
CA VAL A 29 -12.92 -27.54 18.18
C VAL A 29 -12.16 -26.80 19.28
N GLY A 30 -11.12 -27.45 19.82
CA GLY A 30 -10.28 -26.95 20.91
C GLY A 30 -9.55 -25.65 20.60
N ILE A 31 -10.22 -24.52 20.81
CA ILE A 31 -9.60 -23.18 20.82
C ILE A 31 -8.83 -23.06 22.14
N LEU A 32 -7.50 -22.99 22.02
CA LEU A 32 -6.58 -22.86 23.14
C LEU A 32 -6.52 -21.40 23.57
N ALA A 33 -6.43 -21.14 24.88
CA ALA A 33 -5.89 -19.87 25.34
C ALA A 33 -4.48 -19.72 24.77
N CYS A 34 -4.14 -18.56 24.21
CA CYS A 34 -2.80 -18.35 23.68
C CYS A 34 -1.77 -18.60 24.79
N PRO A 35 -0.80 -19.52 24.59
CA PRO A 35 0.27 -19.75 25.57
C PRO A 35 1.05 -18.46 25.87
N SER A 36 1.19 -17.61 24.84
CA SER A 36 1.75 -16.27 24.91
C SER A 36 1.31 -15.49 23.68
N ILE A 37 1.07 -14.18 23.84
CA ILE A 37 0.95 -13.25 22.71
C ILE A 37 2.38 -12.84 22.31
N PRO A 38 2.75 -12.88 21.02
CA PRO A 38 4.06 -12.39 20.55
C PRO A 38 4.34 -10.97 21.04
N ALA A 39 5.56 -10.69 21.48
CA ALA A 39 5.92 -9.35 21.97
C ALA A 39 5.98 -8.31 20.84
N ASN A 40 6.29 -8.75 19.63
CA ASN A 40 6.37 -7.92 18.43
C ASN A 40 5.12 -8.13 17.57
N ARG A 41 4.82 -7.14 16.74
CA ARG A 41 3.75 -7.23 15.74
C ARG A 41 4.12 -8.11 14.55
N ASP A 42 3.11 -8.67 13.92
CA ASP A 42 3.22 -9.18 12.56
C ASP A 42 2.94 -8.02 11.59
N PRO A 43 3.94 -7.53 10.84
CA PRO A 43 3.71 -6.29 10.14
C PRO A 43 3.09 -6.47 8.75
N ALA A 44 2.97 -7.71 8.25
CA ALA A 44 2.04 -8.05 7.17
C ALA A 44 0.58 -7.81 7.61
N VAL A 45 0.24 -8.19 8.85
CA VAL A 45 -1.08 -7.91 9.43
C VAL A 45 -1.32 -6.40 9.56
N THR A 46 -0.29 -5.62 9.95
CA THR A 46 -0.43 -4.15 10.02
C THR A 46 -0.73 -3.51 8.66
N LEU A 47 -0.10 -4.01 7.59
CA LEU A 47 -0.34 -3.52 6.23
C LEU A 47 -1.75 -3.87 5.74
N VAL A 48 -2.23 -5.08 6.02
CA VAL A 48 -3.62 -5.47 5.67
C VAL A 48 -4.64 -4.60 6.42
N VAL A 49 -4.45 -4.36 7.71
CA VAL A 49 -5.35 -3.47 8.49
C VAL A 49 -5.37 -2.07 7.90
N TYR A 50 -4.20 -1.53 7.52
CA TYR A 50 -4.10 -0.23 6.86
C TYR A 50 -4.87 -0.19 5.53
N ARG A 51 -4.60 -1.14 4.63
CA ARG A 51 -5.23 -1.24 3.30
C ARG A 51 -6.74 -1.36 3.42
N VAL A 52 -7.25 -2.21 4.32
CA VAL A 52 -8.70 -2.37 4.54
C VAL A 52 -9.33 -1.08 5.08
N ALA A 53 -8.68 -0.41 6.02
CA ALA A 53 -9.22 0.83 6.56
C ALA A 53 -9.25 1.95 5.49
N ARG A 54 -8.25 2.01 4.60
CA ARG A 54 -8.26 2.87 3.41
C ARG A 54 -9.41 2.51 2.46
N ALA A 55 -9.62 1.21 2.18
CA ALA A 55 -10.72 0.72 1.34
C ALA A 55 -12.13 1.10 1.81
N HIS A 56 -12.27 1.33 3.12
CA HIS A 56 -13.52 1.77 3.72
C HIS A 56 -13.60 3.27 4.00
N ASN A 57 -12.67 4.08 3.46
CA ASN A 57 -12.61 5.52 3.65
C ASN A 57 -12.58 5.91 5.14
N ALA A 58 -11.84 5.15 5.95
CA ALA A 58 -11.65 5.45 7.35
C ALA A 58 -10.87 6.77 7.50
N ASN A 59 -11.39 7.69 8.32
CA ASN A 59 -10.62 8.86 8.72
C ASN A 59 -9.47 8.49 9.67
N ASP A 60 -8.54 9.42 9.91
CA ASP A 60 -7.36 9.21 10.76
C ASP A 60 -7.67 8.67 12.15
N LYS A 61 -8.84 9.04 12.71
CA LYS A 61 -9.25 8.60 14.04
C LYS A 61 -9.74 7.15 14.03
N VAL A 62 -10.54 6.78 13.03
CA VAL A 62 -10.97 5.38 12.82
C VAL A 62 -9.76 4.51 12.50
N MET A 63 -8.86 4.98 11.64
CA MET A 63 -7.61 4.31 11.31
C MET A 63 -6.77 4.05 12.57
N LEU A 64 -6.50 5.10 13.36
CA LEU A 64 -5.74 4.94 14.60
C LEU A 64 -6.45 3.98 15.58
N SER A 65 -7.78 4.03 15.68
CA SER A 65 -8.53 3.13 16.56
C SER A 65 -8.33 1.66 16.20
N ALA A 66 -8.19 1.33 14.91
CA ALA A 66 -7.92 -0.04 14.46
C ALA A 66 -6.52 -0.49 14.89
N PHE A 67 -5.52 0.37 14.80
CA PHE A 67 -4.17 0.05 15.28
C PHE A 67 -4.09 -0.07 16.81
N GLU A 68 -4.79 0.80 17.56
CA GLU A 68 -4.87 0.69 19.02
C GLU A 68 -5.58 -0.60 19.45
N ALA A 69 -6.71 -0.93 18.81
CA ALA A 69 -7.43 -2.17 19.09
C ALA A 69 -6.57 -3.40 18.76
N GLY A 70 -6.03 -3.50 17.53
CA GLY A 70 -5.23 -4.66 17.16
C GLY A 70 -3.98 -4.81 18.03
N TRP A 71 -3.35 -3.71 18.44
CA TRP A 71 -2.23 -3.76 19.40
C TRP A 71 -2.66 -4.28 20.77
N VAL A 72 -3.74 -3.74 21.36
CA VAL A 72 -4.21 -4.18 22.68
C VAL A 72 -4.68 -5.64 22.68
N GLU A 73 -5.34 -6.07 21.60
CA GLU A 73 -5.95 -7.40 21.53
C GLU A 73 -4.93 -8.50 21.19
N SER A 74 -3.95 -8.24 20.32
CA SER A 74 -3.06 -9.28 19.79
C SER A 74 -1.61 -8.83 19.54
N HIS A 75 -1.25 -7.61 19.95
CA HIS A 75 -0.05 -6.91 19.48
C HIS A 75 0.03 -6.85 17.94
N MET A 76 -1.10 -6.73 17.24
CA MET A 76 -1.21 -6.78 15.77
C MET A 76 -0.72 -8.12 15.18
N ASN A 77 -1.11 -9.25 15.78
CA ASN A 77 -0.84 -10.59 15.25
C ASN A 77 -2.15 -11.33 14.93
N ASN A 78 -2.19 -12.08 13.82
CA ASN A 78 -3.38 -12.86 13.49
C ASN A 78 -3.39 -14.22 14.23
N LEU A 79 -3.93 -14.24 15.45
CA LEU A 79 -3.79 -15.37 16.37
C LEU A 79 -4.89 -16.43 16.19
N PRO A 80 -4.55 -17.74 16.04
CA PRO A 80 -5.53 -18.83 16.02
C PRO A 80 -5.99 -19.25 17.43
N CYS A 81 -5.84 -18.35 18.42
CA CYS A 81 -6.08 -18.59 19.84
C CYS A 81 -6.57 -17.30 20.51
N GLY A 82 -7.17 -17.43 21.70
CA GLY A 82 -7.71 -16.29 22.45
C GLY A 82 -8.52 -16.71 23.68
N ASP A 83 -9.11 -15.75 24.41
CA ASP A 83 -10.10 -16.06 25.45
C ASP A 83 -11.38 -16.63 24.82
N LYS A 84 -11.81 -17.81 25.28
CA LYS A 84 -13.01 -18.50 24.78
C LYS A 84 -12.96 -18.75 23.26
N SER A 85 -13.75 -18.00 22.52
CA SER A 85 -13.97 -18.09 21.06
C SER A 85 -13.31 -16.96 20.30
N SER A 86 -12.47 -16.16 20.97
CA SER A 86 -11.73 -15.06 20.36
C SER A 86 -10.63 -15.58 19.41
N LEU A 87 -10.58 -15.03 18.21
CA LEU A 87 -9.56 -15.32 17.19
C LEU A 87 -9.16 -14.05 16.43
N GLY A 88 -8.02 -14.13 15.76
CA GLY A 88 -7.51 -13.13 14.83
C GLY A 88 -6.97 -11.86 15.47
N VAL A 89 -6.62 -10.90 14.61
CA VAL A 89 -5.94 -9.64 14.99
C VAL A 89 -6.72 -8.79 16.01
N PHE A 90 -8.05 -8.83 15.95
CA PHE A 90 -8.93 -8.07 16.85
C PHE A 90 -9.54 -8.93 17.97
N GLN A 91 -9.10 -10.19 18.12
CA GLN A 91 -9.64 -11.15 19.10
C GLN A 91 -11.18 -11.25 19.05
N GLN A 92 -11.73 -11.27 17.83
CA GLN A 92 -13.17 -11.28 17.56
C GLN A 92 -13.77 -12.63 17.93
N ARG A 93 -15.01 -12.64 18.41
CA ARG A 93 -15.69 -13.84 18.90
C ARG A 93 -16.72 -14.35 17.91
N TRP A 94 -16.52 -15.55 17.36
CA TRP A 94 -17.42 -16.11 16.34
C TRP A 94 -18.84 -16.39 16.87
N ASP A 95 -18.97 -16.72 18.16
CA ASP A 95 -20.24 -16.89 18.88
C ASP A 95 -20.94 -15.56 19.26
N TYR A 96 -20.36 -14.40 18.93
CA TYR A 96 -20.92 -13.06 19.18
C TYR A 96 -21.23 -12.27 17.90
N GLY A 97 -21.35 -12.97 16.76
CA GLY A 97 -21.80 -12.37 15.50
C GLY A 97 -20.72 -11.59 14.75
N TRP A 98 -19.45 -11.88 15.00
CA TRP A 98 -18.33 -11.33 14.22
C TRP A 98 -18.09 -12.08 12.90
N GLY A 99 -18.46 -13.37 12.82
CA GLY A 99 -18.27 -14.22 11.65
C GLY A 99 -18.01 -15.67 12.07
N THR A 100 -17.83 -16.56 11.10
CA THR A 100 -17.32 -17.93 11.35
C THR A 100 -15.84 -17.89 11.76
N PRO A 101 -15.31 -18.95 12.43
CA PRO A 101 -13.89 -19.04 12.77
C PRO A 101 -12.94 -18.80 11.59
N GLU A 102 -13.27 -19.36 10.42
CA GLU A 102 -12.49 -19.19 9.20
C GLU A 102 -12.48 -17.73 8.72
N GLN A 103 -13.63 -17.06 8.78
CA GLN A 103 -13.75 -15.66 8.39
C GLN A 103 -12.99 -14.72 9.33
N ILE A 104 -13.11 -14.89 10.65
CA ILE A 104 -12.42 -13.99 11.59
C ILE A 104 -10.90 -14.26 11.69
N MET A 105 -10.44 -15.39 11.15
CA MET A 105 -9.01 -15.67 10.92
C MET A 105 -8.49 -15.08 9.60
N ASP A 106 -9.35 -14.61 8.70
CA ASP A 106 -8.95 -13.82 7.54
C ASP A 106 -8.77 -12.35 7.98
N PRO A 107 -7.55 -11.79 7.96
CA PRO A 107 -7.29 -10.42 8.38
C PRO A 107 -8.07 -9.37 7.57
N VAL A 108 -8.37 -9.64 6.29
CA VAL A 108 -9.17 -8.74 5.44
C VAL A 108 -10.59 -8.66 5.98
N TYR A 109 -11.20 -9.83 6.23
CA TYR A 109 -12.55 -9.92 6.77
C TYR A 109 -12.63 -9.33 8.19
N ALA A 110 -11.73 -9.73 9.08
CA ALA A 110 -11.72 -9.27 10.47
C ALA A 110 -11.58 -7.73 10.57
N SER A 111 -10.70 -7.15 9.75
CA SER A 111 -10.51 -5.71 9.63
C SER A 111 -11.73 -5.02 9.05
N THR A 112 -12.36 -5.60 8.03
CA THR A 112 -13.60 -5.08 7.44
C THR A 112 -14.71 -4.99 8.49
N GLN A 113 -14.89 -6.06 9.29
CA GLN A 113 -15.88 -6.07 10.37
C GLN A 113 -15.58 -5.02 11.44
N TYR A 114 -14.32 -4.83 11.82
CA TYR A 114 -13.93 -3.83 12.80
C TYR A 114 -14.16 -2.40 12.27
N VAL A 115 -13.58 -2.07 11.12
CA VAL A 115 -13.57 -0.72 10.55
C VAL A 115 -14.99 -0.23 10.27
N THR A 116 -15.85 -1.08 9.69
CA THR A 116 -17.24 -0.70 9.40
C THR A 116 -18.02 -0.35 10.67
N ARG A 117 -17.78 -1.05 11.80
CA ARG A 117 -18.37 -0.72 13.11
C ARG A 117 -17.74 0.54 13.71
N ALA A 118 -16.43 0.72 13.57
CA ALA A 118 -15.70 1.89 14.06
C ALA A 118 -16.18 3.19 13.39
N ILE A 119 -16.40 3.17 12.07
CA ILE A 119 -16.97 4.30 11.31
C ILE A 119 -18.34 4.70 11.86
N VAL A 120 -19.21 3.73 12.15
CA VAL A 120 -20.53 4.00 12.74
C VAL A 120 -20.39 4.57 14.14
N CYS A 121 -19.47 4.05 14.94
CA CYS A 121 -19.26 4.57 16.29
C CYS A 121 -18.75 6.02 16.27
N ASP A 122 -17.74 6.31 15.46
CA ASP A 122 -17.17 7.65 15.32
C ASP A 122 -18.23 8.67 14.88
N ARG A 123 -19.01 8.32 13.85
CA ARG A 123 -20.11 9.16 13.37
C ARG A 123 -21.12 9.50 14.46
N ASN A 124 -21.46 8.53 15.30
CA ASN A 124 -22.40 8.72 16.40
C ASN A 124 -21.78 9.44 17.61
N ASN A 125 -20.45 9.45 17.72
CA ASN A 125 -19.71 9.98 18.85
C ASN A 125 -18.49 10.80 18.38
N PRO A 126 -18.71 11.94 17.70
CA PRO A 126 -17.62 12.67 17.04
C PRO A 126 -16.54 13.19 17.99
N ALA A 127 -16.87 13.36 19.28
CA ALA A 127 -15.96 13.79 20.33
C ALA A 127 -15.08 12.67 20.93
N TYR A 128 -15.32 11.41 20.56
CA TYR A 128 -14.50 10.30 21.06
C TYR A 128 -13.06 10.43 20.56
N SER A 129 -12.10 10.04 21.40
CA SER A 129 -10.74 9.69 20.99
C SER A 129 -10.71 8.42 20.13
N ALA A 130 -9.57 8.10 19.53
CA ALA A 130 -9.38 6.82 18.85
C ALA A 130 -9.61 5.63 19.79
N GLY A 131 -9.11 5.69 21.03
CA GLY A 131 -9.26 4.59 21.99
C GLY A 131 -10.69 4.43 22.47
N GLN A 132 -11.45 5.52 22.56
CA GLN A 132 -12.88 5.48 22.83
C GLN A 132 -13.69 4.90 21.66
N VAL A 133 -13.29 5.15 20.41
CA VAL A 133 -13.86 4.47 19.24
C VAL A 133 -13.54 2.96 19.30
N ALA A 134 -12.31 2.59 19.63
CA ALA A 134 -11.92 1.18 19.80
C ALA A 134 -12.76 0.49 20.88
N GLN A 135 -12.91 1.13 22.04
CA GLN A 135 -13.74 0.61 23.12
C GLN A 135 -15.22 0.48 22.73
N CYS A 136 -15.76 1.41 21.97
CA CYS A 136 -17.14 1.37 21.50
C CYS A 136 -17.42 0.14 20.61
N VAL A 137 -16.42 -0.25 19.81
CA VAL A 137 -16.46 -1.43 18.94
C VAL A 137 -16.24 -2.71 19.72
N GLN A 138 -15.15 -2.78 20.50
CA GLN A 138 -14.73 -3.99 21.21
C GLN A 138 -15.55 -4.29 22.46
N ARG A 139 -16.03 -3.25 23.15
CA ARG A 139 -16.76 -3.34 24.43
C ARG A 139 -15.98 -4.14 25.48
N SER A 140 -14.69 -3.85 25.59
CA SER A 140 -13.78 -4.50 26.55
C SER A 140 -14.13 -4.15 28.00
N GLY A 141 -13.76 -5.04 28.92
CA GLY A 141 -13.84 -4.78 30.36
C GLY A 141 -12.80 -3.78 30.89
N PHE A 142 -11.85 -3.36 30.04
CA PHE A 142 -10.78 -2.40 30.37
C PHE A 142 -10.74 -1.24 29.36
N PRO A 143 -11.72 -0.33 29.39
CA PRO A 143 -11.93 0.67 28.34
C PRO A 143 -10.72 1.60 28.12
N ASP A 144 -9.99 1.93 29.18
CA ASP A 144 -8.91 2.93 29.12
C ASP A 144 -7.61 2.41 28.47
N ARG A 145 -7.53 1.11 28.11
CA ARG A 145 -6.28 0.51 27.59
C ARG A 145 -5.92 0.95 26.17
N TYR A 146 -6.90 1.29 25.34
CA TYR A 146 -6.63 1.64 23.94
C TYR A 146 -5.92 3.00 23.82
N ASP A 147 -6.38 4.03 24.53
CA ASP A 147 -5.72 5.34 24.52
C ASP A 147 -4.30 5.31 25.11
N GLN A 148 -4.00 4.32 25.97
CA GLN A 148 -2.65 4.16 26.56
C GLN A 148 -1.59 3.75 25.53
N VAL A 149 -1.99 3.16 24.41
CA VAL A 149 -1.07 2.65 23.37
C VAL A 149 -1.03 3.52 22.12
N ALA A 150 -1.66 4.70 22.13
CA ALA A 150 -1.79 5.60 20.98
C ALA A 150 -0.44 5.90 20.29
N ALA A 151 0.63 6.11 21.05
CA ALA A 151 1.95 6.38 20.50
C ALA A 151 2.52 5.17 19.73
N THR A 152 2.39 3.96 20.28
CA THR A 152 2.81 2.72 19.62
C THR A 152 1.97 2.46 18.37
N ALA A 153 0.65 2.61 18.48
CA ALA A 153 -0.27 2.45 17.35
C ALA A 153 0.04 3.44 16.22
N ARG A 154 0.34 4.71 16.55
CA ARG A 154 0.72 5.73 15.56
C ARG A 154 2.02 5.38 14.85
N ALA A 155 3.03 4.89 15.56
CA ALA A 155 4.30 4.48 14.94
C ALA A 155 4.09 3.36 13.91
N GLN A 156 3.27 2.36 14.26
CA GLN A 156 2.91 1.24 13.37
C GLN A 156 2.09 1.68 12.17
N LEU A 157 1.13 2.59 12.37
CA LEU A 157 0.34 3.19 11.31
C LEU A 157 1.24 3.94 10.31
N ASN A 158 2.16 4.75 10.81
CA ASN A 158 3.08 5.51 9.95
C ASN A 158 3.99 4.58 9.15
N GLU A 159 4.41 3.45 9.72
CA GLU A 159 5.19 2.44 9.01
C GLU A 159 4.37 1.76 7.91
N ALA A 160 3.17 1.28 8.22
CA ALA A 160 2.28 0.67 7.23
C ALA A 160 1.92 1.64 6.09
N ALA A 161 1.76 2.94 6.39
CA ALA A 161 1.53 3.97 5.39
C ALA A 161 2.73 4.17 4.46
N ARG A 162 3.96 4.14 4.99
CA ARG A 162 5.17 4.11 4.15
C ARG A 162 5.22 2.84 3.31
N THR A 163 4.89 1.68 3.92
CA THR A 163 4.93 0.36 3.26
C THR A 163 3.92 0.22 2.11
N HIS A 164 2.77 0.87 2.21
CA HIS A 164 1.74 0.83 1.18
C HIS A 164 2.14 1.53 -0.12
N ALA A 165 3.05 2.51 -0.04
CA ALA A 165 3.42 3.38 -1.15
C ALA A 165 4.82 3.03 -1.73
N ILE A 166 5.24 1.77 -1.61
CA ILE A 166 6.66 1.38 -1.64
C ILE A 166 7.32 1.24 -3.01
N ALA A 167 6.62 0.97 -4.10
CA ALA A 167 7.35 0.73 -5.36
C ALA A 167 7.99 2.03 -5.84
N GLY A 168 9.31 2.17 -5.64
CA GLY A 168 10.14 3.15 -6.32
C GLY A 168 10.49 2.61 -7.70
N GLY A 169 10.40 3.47 -8.71
CA GLY A 169 10.60 3.10 -10.11
C GLY A 169 9.28 3.02 -10.86
N SER A 170 8.90 4.16 -11.44
CA SER A 170 8.30 4.25 -12.77
C SER A 170 8.32 5.73 -13.12
N ALA A 171 8.82 6.05 -14.31
CA ALA A 171 8.49 7.28 -15.00
C ALA A 171 6.95 7.44 -15.02
N THR A 172 6.48 8.66 -15.22
CA THR A 172 5.05 8.96 -15.30
C THR A 172 4.78 9.84 -16.52
N ASP A 173 5.34 9.47 -17.67
CA ASP A 173 5.09 10.13 -18.95
C ASP A 173 3.79 9.59 -19.58
N VAL A 174 2.67 9.94 -18.97
CA VAL A 174 1.35 9.49 -19.43
C VAL A 174 0.92 10.22 -20.72
N THR A 175 1.62 11.29 -21.10
CA THR A 175 1.41 12.01 -22.36
C THR A 175 2.22 11.46 -23.53
N GLY A 176 3.36 10.82 -23.26
CA GLY A 176 4.34 10.32 -24.24
C GLY A 176 5.16 11.45 -24.87
N ASP A 177 5.40 12.52 -24.12
CA ASP A 177 6.12 13.70 -24.61
C ASP A 177 7.56 13.86 -24.07
N GLY A 178 8.04 12.81 -23.39
CA GLY A 178 9.36 12.69 -22.81
C GLY A 178 9.54 13.49 -21.52
N ARG A 179 8.45 13.80 -20.82
CA ARG A 179 8.48 14.46 -19.51
C ARG A 179 7.56 13.74 -18.56
N ASP A 180 8.04 13.51 -17.35
CA ASP A 180 7.21 12.92 -16.32
C ASP A 180 6.13 13.90 -15.84
N ASP A 181 4.91 13.39 -15.83
CA ASP A 181 3.70 14.03 -15.35
C ASP A 181 3.43 13.65 -13.89
N VAL A 182 2.39 14.23 -13.29
CA VAL A 182 1.91 13.83 -11.96
C VAL A 182 0.50 13.28 -12.02
N VAL A 183 0.22 12.25 -11.24
CA VAL A 183 -1.10 11.60 -11.21
C VAL A 183 -1.65 11.57 -9.78
N ALA A 184 -2.94 11.87 -9.62
CA ALA A 184 -3.64 11.78 -8.35
C ALA A 184 -4.89 10.89 -8.46
N PHE A 185 -4.95 9.86 -7.61
CA PHE A 185 -6.07 8.95 -7.47
C PHE A 185 -6.88 9.35 -6.24
N THR A 186 -8.09 9.84 -6.48
CA THR A 186 -8.98 10.19 -5.36
C THR A 186 -9.39 8.93 -4.62
N GLN A 187 -9.44 8.99 -3.30
CA GLN A 187 -9.74 7.83 -2.45
C GLN A 187 -11.14 7.99 -1.85
N ASN A 188 -12.05 8.57 -2.63
CA ASN A 188 -13.45 8.77 -2.28
C ASN A 188 -14.34 7.80 -3.10
N ALA A 189 -15.66 7.88 -2.94
CA ALA A 189 -16.57 6.95 -3.63
C ALA A 189 -16.57 7.06 -5.16
N LEU A 190 -16.01 8.13 -5.72
CA LEU A 190 -15.84 8.30 -7.16
C LEU A 190 -14.57 7.62 -7.66
N ALA A 191 -13.48 7.60 -6.88
CA ALA A 191 -12.19 7.04 -7.33
C ALA A 191 -11.72 7.62 -8.67
N ASP A 192 -11.95 8.93 -8.87
CA ASP A 192 -11.48 9.68 -10.04
C ASP A 192 -9.93 9.70 -10.09
N VAL A 193 -9.38 9.79 -11.32
CA VAL A 193 -7.95 10.00 -11.58
C VAL A 193 -7.74 11.33 -12.28
N TYR A 194 -6.88 12.16 -11.71
CA TYR A 194 -6.47 13.45 -12.25
C TYR A 194 -5.01 13.41 -12.69
N VAL A 195 -4.70 14.10 -13.79
CA VAL A 195 -3.34 14.22 -14.31
C VAL A 195 -2.96 15.69 -14.38
N GLY A 196 -1.77 16.01 -13.89
CA GLY A 196 -1.10 17.27 -14.11
C GLY A 196 0.04 17.09 -15.09
N ALA A 197 -0.21 17.31 -16.38
CA ALA A 197 0.80 17.11 -17.40
C ALA A 197 1.93 18.16 -17.28
N SER A 198 3.19 17.75 -17.44
CA SER A 198 4.35 18.62 -17.31
C SER A 198 4.55 19.50 -18.54
N THR A 199 4.80 20.79 -18.28
CA THR A 199 5.22 21.76 -19.30
C THR A 199 6.74 21.96 -19.36
N GLY A 200 7.51 21.18 -18.59
CA GLY A 200 8.96 21.36 -18.39
C GLY A 200 9.33 22.52 -17.45
N GLY A 201 8.38 22.96 -16.62
CA GLY A 201 8.57 24.09 -15.70
C GLY A 201 7.37 24.35 -14.78
N SER A 202 6.28 23.64 -14.98
CA SER A 202 5.08 23.58 -14.14
C SER A 202 4.27 22.34 -14.52
N PHE A 203 3.35 21.92 -13.66
CA PHE A 203 2.33 20.95 -14.04
C PHE A 203 1.04 21.68 -14.43
N THR A 204 0.29 21.14 -15.37
CA THR A 204 -0.99 21.72 -15.81
C THR A 204 -2.15 21.28 -14.89
N GLY A 205 -3.19 22.12 -14.77
CA GLY A 205 -4.56 21.73 -14.37
C GLY A 205 -4.79 21.12 -12.96
N THR A 206 -5.78 21.65 -12.23
CA THR A 206 -6.31 21.03 -10.98
C THR A 206 -7.62 20.25 -11.19
N SER A 207 -8.11 20.15 -12.43
CA SER A 207 -9.45 19.65 -12.74
C SER A 207 -9.52 18.76 -13.98
N VAL A 208 -8.37 18.40 -14.55
CA VAL A 208 -8.32 17.53 -15.73
C VAL A 208 -8.43 16.09 -15.25
N LYS A 209 -9.67 15.62 -15.18
CA LYS A 209 -9.98 14.23 -14.87
C LYS A 209 -9.74 13.37 -16.11
N TRP A 210 -8.88 12.37 -15.98
CA TRP A 210 -8.52 11.43 -17.04
C TRP A 210 -9.24 10.08 -16.89
N ASN A 211 -9.70 9.73 -15.68
CA ASN A 211 -10.52 8.53 -15.44
C ASN A 211 -11.56 8.78 -14.34
N ASP A 212 -12.72 8.12 -14.45
CA ASP A 212 -13.85 8.29 -13.52
C ASP A 212 -13.87 7.26 -12.37
N PHE A 213 -13.11 6.16 -12.45
CA PHE A 213 -13.11 5.10 -11.44
C PHE A 213 -11.91 4.17 -11.60
N PHE A 214 -10.84 4.40 -10.85
CA PHE A 214 -9.66 3.55 -10.83
C PHE A 214 -8.88 3.63 -9.52
N SER A 215 -8.23 2.53 -9.12
CA SER A 215 -7.43 2.39 -7.89
C SER A 215 -8.15 2.89 -6.62
N ILE A 216 -9.18 2.14 -6.20
CA ILE A 216 -9.98 2.49 -5.03
C ILE A 216 -9.15 2.43 -3.73
N GLY A 217 -9.73 2.93 -2.63
CA GLY A 217 -9.16 2.86 -1.29
C GLY A 217 -8.45 1.53 -1.00
N GLY A 218 -7.19 1.58 -0.60
CA GLY A 218 -6.43 0.40 -0.16
C GLY A 218 -5.80 -0.44 -1.27
N GLU A 219 -6.07 -0.15 -2.53
CA GLU A 219 -5.32 -0.68 -3.68
C GLU A 219 -4.00 0.10 -3.87
N THR A 220 -3.01 -0.52 -4.49
CA THR A 220 -1.74 0.14 -4.81
C THR A 220 -1.73 0.54 -6.28
N ALA A 221 -1.76 1.84 -6.55
CA ALA A 221 -1.59 2.39 -7.89
C ALA A 221 -0.11 2.42 -8.29
N SER A 222 0.16 2.27 -9.58
CA SER A 222 1.45 2.46 -10.25
C SER A 222 1.22 2.98 -11.67
N THR A 223 2.28 3.45 -12.30
CA THR A 223 2.35 3.77 -13.73
C THR A 223 3.30 2.83 -14.45
N GLY A 224 3.26 2.84 -15.78
CA GLY A 224 4.22 2.18 -16.67
C GLY A 224 3.66 1.91 -18.07
N ASP A 225 4.51 1.88 -19.10
CA ASP A 225 4.15 1.60 -20.49
C ASP A 225 3.95 0.09 -20.69
N VAL A 226 2.85 -0.44 -20.13
CA VAL A 226 2.57 -1.88 -20.18
C VAL A 226 2.14 -2.33 -21.59
N ASN A 227 1.90 -1.41 -22.53
CA ASN A 227 1.46 -1.73 -23.88
C ASN A 227 2.52 -1.48 -24.98
N GLY A 228 3.60 -0.77 -24.65
CA GLY A 228 4.74 -0.48 -25.52
C GLY A 228 4.47 0.62 -26.54
N ASP A 229 3.58 1.57 -26.23
CA ASP A 229 3.25 2.68 -27.13
C ASP A 229 3.96 4.00 -26.82
N GLY A 230 4.87 3.98 -25.86
CA GLY A 230 5.67 5.10 -25.39
C GLY A 230 4.89 6.06 -24.49
N ARG A 231 3.82 5.59 -23.85
CA ARG A 231 3.07 6.34 -22.84
C ARG A 231 2.85 5.45 -21.63
N ASP A 232 3.00 6.04 -20.46
CA ASP A 232 2.67 5.32 -19.25
C ASP A 232 1.16 5.16 -19.09
N ASP A 233 0.77 3.93 -18.80
CA ASP A 233 -0.57 3.54 -18.44
C ASP A 233 -0.71 3.57 -16.91
N ILE A 234 -1.94 3.49 -16.39
CA ILE A 234 -2.15 3.28 -14.95
C ILE A 234 -2.46 1.82 -14.66
N VAL A 235 -1.77 1.30 -13.64
CA VAL A 235 -1.90 -0.07 -13.13
C VAL A 235 -2.35 0.00 -11.68
N THR A 236 -3.25 -0.89 -11.25
CA THR A 236 -3.57 -1.04 -9.84
C THR A 236 -3.58 -2.49 -9.40
N PHE A 237 -2.96 -2.74 -8.24
CA PHE A 237 -2.94 -4.02 -7.56
C PHE A 237 -4.03 -4.05 -6.50
N ALA A 238 -5.07 -4.84 -6.74
CA ALA A 238 -6.17 -5.00 -5.80
C ALA A 238 -5.81 -6.00 -4.71
N HIS A 239 -5.68 -5.53 -3.46
CA HIS A 239 -5.27 -6.36 -2.31
C HIS A 239 -6.40 -7.19 -1.70
N SER A 240 -7.51 -7.35 -2.41
CA SER A 240 -8.60 -8.22 -1.99
C SER A 240 -8.18 -9.70 -2.07
N ASN A 241 -9.03 -10.63 -1.59
CA ASN A 241 -8.73 -12.07 -1.66
C ASN A 241 -8.55 -12.59 -3.10
N THR A 242 -8.91 -11.81 -4.14
CA THR A 242 -8.66 -12.18 -5.53
C THR A 242 -7.34 -11.65 -6.09
N GLY A 243 -6.67 -10.68 -5.46
CA GLY A 243 -5.37 -10.17 -5.93
C GLY A 243 -5.40 -9.67 -7.39
N ASP A 244 -6.52 -9.12 -7.87
CA ASP A 244 -6.64 -8.78 -9.30
C ASP A 244 -5.76 -7.57 -9.66
N VAL A 245 -5.23 -7.56 -10.89
CA VAL A 245 -4.51 -6.42 -11.46
C VAL A 245 -5.33 -5.81 -12.58
N TYR A 246 -5.61 -4.51 -12.44
CA TYR A 246 -6.33 -3.74 -13.45
C TYR A 246 -5.41 -2.75 -14.14
N VAL A 247 -5.64 -2.52 -15.43
CA VAL A 247 -4.91 -1.57 -16.26
C VAL A 247 -5.92 -0.66 -16.96
N ALA A 248 -5.63 0.63 -17.01
CA ALA A 248 -6.30 1.56 -17.92
C ALA A 248 -5.27 2.26 -18.80
N LEU A 249 -5.38 2.01 -20.11
CA LEU A 249 -4.40 2.50 -21.08
C LEU A 249 -4.50 4.01 -21.28
N SER A 250 -3.36 4.69 -21.38
CA SER A 250 -3.28 6.09 -21.78
C SER A 250 -3.43 6.24 -23.30
N ASN A 251 -4.03 7.36 -23.72
CA ASN A 251 -3.97 7.82 -25.11
C ASN A 251 -3.26 9.18 -25.25
N GLY A 252 -2.55 9.59 -24.21
CA GLY A 252 -1.85 10.87 -24.13
C GLY A 252 -2.72 12.07 -23.71
N THR A 253 -4.04 11.86 -23.54
CA THR A 253 -4.97 12.91 -23.11
C THR A 253 -6.05 12.44 -22.12
N SER A 254 -6.16 11.13 -21.90
CA SER A 254 -7.10 10.48 -20.98
C SER A 254 -6.71 9.01 -20.82
N PHE A 255 -7.20 8.36 -19.76
CA PHE A 255 -7.12 6.91 -19.60
C PHE A 255 -8.40 6.24 -20.11
N GLY A 256 -8.26 5.06 -20.73
CA GLY A 256 -9.36 4.21 -21.12
C GLY A 256 -10.14 3.62 -19.93
N GLY A 257 -11.11 2.76 -20.22
CA GLY A 257 -11.79 2.01 -19.15
C GLY A 257 -10.85 0.99 -18.51
N GLY A 258 -10.82 0.92 -17.18
CA GLY A 258 -10.04 -0.09 -16.46
C GLY A 258 -10.48 -1.51 -16.80
N GLY A 259 -9.53 -2.36 -17.20
CA GLY A 259 -9.75 -3.76 -17.51
C GLY A 259 -8.87 -4.66 -16.66
N LYS A 260 -9.38 -5.83 -16.26
CA LYS A 260 -8.58 -6.82 -15.55
C LYS A 260 -7.58 -7.48 -16.50
N TRP A 261 -6.29 -7.38 -16.20
CA TRP A 261 -5.20 -7.91 -17.01
C TRP A 261 -4.52 -9.13 -16.39
N HIS A 262 -4.62 -9.30 -15.06
CA HIS A 262 -4.16 -10.49 -14.35
C HIS A 262 -5.06 -10.74 -13.13
N ASP A 263 -5.11 -11.97 -12.64
CA ASP A 263 -5.76 -12.35 -11.38
C ASP A 263 -4.77 -12.97 -10.39
N TRP A 264 -5.02 -12.78 -9.09
CA TRP A 264 -4.20 -13.36 -8.02
C TRP A 264 -2.70 -13.03 -8.12
N PHE A 265 -2.37 -11.74 -8.21
CA PHE A 265 -1.02 -11.22 -8.23
C PHE A 265 -0.86 -10.11 -7.19
N ALA A 266 0.20 -10.19 -6.39
CA ALA A 266 0.42 -9.33 -5.22
C ALA A 266 -0.76 -9.23 -4.21
N PRO A 267 -1.44 -10.33 -3.81
CA PRO A 267 -2.56 -10.25 -2.86
C PRO A 267 -2.16 -9.86 -1.43
N GLY A 268 -3.12 -9.36 -0.65
CA GLY A 268 -2.99 -9.25 0.81
C GLY A 268 -1.96 -8.23 1.28
N ALA A 269 -0.79 -8.70 1.72
CA ALA A 269 0.32 -7.88 2.22
C ALA A 269 1.51 -7.80 1.25
N GLU A 270 1.40 -8.43 0.08
CA GLU A 270 2.44 -8.39 -0.94
C GLU A 270 2.56 -6.98 -1.54
N ILE A 271 3.72 -6.72 -2.15
CA ILE A 271 4.05 -5.43 -2.76
C ILE A 271 4.17 -5.64 -4.26
N GLY A 272 3.28 -4.99 -5.02
CA GLY A 272 3.32 -4.95 -6.48
C GLY A 272 4.18 -3.77 -6.95
N ALA A 273 4.91 -3.98 -8.05
CA ALA A 273 5.68 -2.98 -8.78
C ALA A 273 5.51 -3.20 -10.29
N VAL A 274 5.82 -2.17 -11.08
CA VAL A 274 5.71 -2.14 -12.54
C VAL A 274 7.06 -1.72 -13.11
N GLY A 275 7.54 -2.38 -14.17
CA GLY A 275 8.82 -2.06 -14.82
C GLY A 275 9.25 -3.10 -15.86
N ASP A 276 10.02 -2.71 -16.87
CA ASP A 276 10.48 -3.59 -17.95
C ASP A 276 11.64 -4.48 -17.49
N VAL A 277 11.32 -5.57 -16.80
CA VAL A 277 12.34 -6.51 -16.29
C VAL A 277 12.89 -7.44 -17.37
N ASN A 278 12.34 -7.40 -18.59
CA ASN A 278 12.72 -8.32 -19.67
C ASN A 278 13.43 -7.65 -20.87
N GLY A 279 13.36 -6.32 -20.96
CA GLY A 279 14.01 -5.48 -21.95
C GLY A 279 13.33 -5.47 -23.30
N ASP A 280 12.02 -5.71 -23.35
CA ASP A 280 11.24 -5.70 -24.60
C ASP A 280 10.44 -4.42 -24.85
N GLY A 281 10.67 -3.40 -24.01
CA GLY A 281 10.07 -2.08 -24.07
C GLY A 281 8.62 -2.06 -23.62
N ARG A 282 8.20 -3.05 -22.82
CA ARG A 282 6.89 -3.05 -22.15
C ARG A 282 7.10 -3.31 -20.68
N ASP A 283 6.44 -2.52 -19.86
CA ASP A 283 6.54 -2.73 -18.43
C ASP A 283 5.77 -3.99 -18.01
N ASP A 284 6.46 -4.81 -17.22
CA ASP A 284 5.95 -6.04 -16.62
C ASP A 284 5.43 -5.74 -15.20
N ILE A 285 4.79 -6.73 -14.57
CA ILE A 285 4.44 -6.64 -13.15
C ILE A 285 5.30 -7.58 -12.31
N VAL A 286 5.73 -7.07 -11.16
CA VAL A 286 6.55 -7.79 -10.17
C VAL A 286 5.83 -7.80 -8.83
N ALA A 287 5.78 -8.95 -8.16
CA ALA A 287 5.24 -9.11 -6.82
C ALA A 287 6.33 -9.59 -5.86
N PHE A 288 6.62 -8.78 -4.84
CA PHE A 288 7.41 -9.16 -3.69
C PHE A 288 6.47 -9.74 -2.64
N THR A 289 6.66 -11.01 -2.27
CA THR A 289 5.74 -11.63 -1.29
C THR A 289 5.86 -11.01 0.11
N HIS A 290 6.94 -10.25 0.35
CA HIS A 290 7.19 -9.43 1.53
C HIS A 290 6.88 -10.15 2.85
N ASN A 291 7.34 -11.40 2.92
CA ASN A 291 7.14 -12.34 4.03
C ASN A 291 8.48 -13.04 4.32
N PRO A 292 8.57 -13.98 5.30
CA PRO A 292 9.84 -14.62 5.64
C PRO A 292 10.49 -15.43 4.49
N ALA A 293 9.73 -15.84 3.47
CA ALA A 293 10.28 -16.49 2.29
C ALA A 293 10.87 -15.48 1.29
N GLY A 294 10.30 -14.28 1.21
CA GLY A 294 10.76 -13.21 0.31
C GLY A 294 10.81 -13.65 -1.15
N ASP A 295 9.84 -14.43 -1.61
CA ASP A 295 9.79 -14.83 -3.01
C ASP A 295 9.44 -13.61 -3.89
N VAL A 296 9.97 -13.60 -5.12
CA VAL A 296 9.67 -12.57 -6.13
C VAL A 296 9.06 -13.25 -7.35
N TYR A 297 7.85 -12.84 -7.71
CA TYR A 297 7.11 -13.32 -8.87
C TYR A 297 7.05 -12.24 -9.94
N VAL A 298 7.16 -12.64 -11.21
CA VAL A 298 7.06 -11.76 -12.37
C VAL A 298 5.99 -12.29 -13.31
N ALA A 299 5.13 -11.41 -13.81
CA ALA A 299 4.24 -11.71 -14.92
C ALA A 299 4.52 -10.74 -16.07
N LEU A 300 5.01 -11.30 -17.19
CA LEU A 300 5.44 -10.50 -18.34
C LEU A 300 4.25 -9.90 -19.10
N SER A 301 4.38 -8.66 -19.55
CA SER A 301 3.39 -8.00 -20.37
C SER A 301 3.33 -8.56 -21.78
N THR A 302 2.11 -8.75 -22.28
CA THR A 302 1.81 -9.12 -23.67
C THR A 302 1.35 -7.93 -24.51
N GLY A 303 1.27 -6.74 -23.90
CA GLY A 303 0.70 -5.52 -24.48
C GLY A 303 -0.84 -5.47 -24.50
N ALA A 304 -1.52 -6.51 -24.03
CA ALA A 304 -2.98 -6.57 -23.89
C ALA A 304 -3.43 -7.32 -22.62
N GLY A 305 -2.50 -7.60 -21.72
CA GLY A 305 -2.65 -8.47 -20.54
C GLY A 305 -1.29 -8.93 -20.04
N PHE A 306 -1.24 -9.57 -18.87
CA PHE A 306 -0.02 -10.18 -18.35
C PHE A 306 -0.05 -11.71 -18.51
N GLY A 307 1.12 -12.29 -18.76
CA GLY A 307 1.32 -13.74 -18.77
C GLY A 307 1.20 -14.36 -17.39
N PRO A 308 1.51 -15.66 -17.22
CA PRO A 308 1.47 -16.29 -15.90
C PRO A 308 2.53 -15.70 -14.97
N GLY A 309 2.18 -15.47 -13.70
CA GLY A 309 3.13 -15.14 -12.64
C GLY A 309 4.09 -16.31 -12.36
N LEU A 310 5.38 -16.10 -12.60
CA LEU A 310 6.44 -17.08 -12.39
C LEU A 310 7.41 -16.59 -11.31
N LYS A 311 7.85 -17.51 -10.44
CA LYS A 311 8.88 -17.20 -9.45
C LYS A 311 10.22 -16.97 -10.13
N TRP A 312 10.77 -15.77 -10.02
CA TRP A 312 12.06 -15.37 -10.61
C TRP A 312 13.19 -15.27 -9.57
N HIS A 313 12.85 -15.07 -8.29
CA HIS A 313 13.82 -15.02 -7.20
C HIS A 313 13.22 -15.52 -5.88
N GLU A 314 14.07 -15.86 -4.92
CA GLU A 314 13.70 -16.26 -3.56
C GLU A 314 14.52 -15.50 -2.52
N TYR A 315 13.97 -15.27 -1.33
CA TYR A 315 14.64 -14.55 -0.25
C TYR A 315 15.16 -13.16 -0.65
N PHE A 316 14.30 -12.33 -1.21
CA PHE A 316 14.57 -10.95 -1.55
C PHE A 316 13.48 -10.03 -1.00
N SER A 317 13.90 -8.93 -0.37
CA SER A 317 13.01 -7.98 0.30
C SER A 317 11.99 -8.62 1.25
N PRO A 318 12.45 -9.44 2.23
CA PRO A 318 11.58 -9.92 3.30
C PRO A 318 10.99 -8.75 4.10
N PHE A 319 10.06 -9.08 5.00
CA PHE A 319 9.34 -8.07 5.76
C PHE A 319 10.28 -7.06 6.46
N GLY A 320 10.01 -5.77 6.28
CA GLY A 320 10.72 -4.67 6.95
C GLY A 320 11.81 -4.04 6.08
N GLU A 321 12.03 -4.58 4.88
CA GLU A 321 12.84 -3.97 3.84
C GLU A 321 11.98 -3.17 2.86
N PHE A 322 12.62 -2.41 1.96
CA PHE A 322 11.94 -1.57 0.98
C PHE A 322 12.33 -2.03 -0.43
N PRO A 323 11.46 -2.75 -1.17
CA PRO A 323 11.73 -3.13 -2.55
C PRO A 323 11.56 -1.95 -3.53
N ALA A 324 12.31 -1.98 -4.62
CA ALA A 324 12.20 -1.06 -5.77
C ALA A 324 12.63 -1.77 -7.06
N LEU A 325 12.28 -1.17 -8.20
CA LEU A 325 12.74 -1.55 -9.54
C LEU A 325 13.58 -0.43 -10.15
N GLY A 326 14.47 -0.78 -11.08
CA GLY A 326 15.20 0.18 -11.92
C GLY A 326 16.39 -0.45 -12.66
N ASP A 327 16.74 0.09 -13.82
CA ASP A 327 17.88 -0.33 -14.64
C ASP A 327 19.18 0.24 -14.07
N VAL A 328 19.70 -0.42 -13.02
CA VAL A 328 20.86 0.10 -12.28
C VAL A 328 22.18 -0.26 -12.95
N ASP A 329 22.19 -1.13 -13.97
CA ASP A 329 23.39 -1.48 -14.74
C ASP A 329 23.45 -0.90 -16.16
N GLY A 330 22.35 -0.34 -16.65
CA GLY A 330 22.22 0.38 -17.92
C GLY A 330 22.09 -0.56 -19.11
N ASP A 331 21.53 -1.74 -18.90
CA ASP A 331 21.34 -2.75 -19.95
C ASP A 331 19.93 -2.80 -20.56
N GLY A 332 19.08 -1.87 -20.13
CA GLY A 332 17.71 -1.67 -20.58
C GLY A 332 16.72 -2.62 -19.93
N ARG A 333 17.06 -3.23 -18.78
CA ARG A 333 16.16 -4.06 -18.00
C ARG A 333 16.12 -3.59 -16.57
N ASP A 334 14.92 -3.50 -16.02
CA ASP A 334 14.77 -3.21 -14.61
C ASP A 334 15.26 -4.38 -13.74
N ASP A 335 16.11 -4.04 -12.78
CA ASP A 335 16.61 -4.91 -11.76
C ASP A 335 15.75 -4.83 -10.50
N ILE A 336 15.91 -5.79 -9.58
CA ILE A 336 15.31 -5.66 -8.24
C ILE A 336 16.32 -5.11 -7.25
N ILE A 337 15.87 -4.11 -6.48
CA ILE A 337 16.63 -3.46 -5.41
C ILE A 337 15.87 -3.63 -4.11
N THR A 338 16.57 -3.90 -3.01
CA THR A 338 16.00 -3.83 -1.66
C THR A 338 16.87 -2.98 -0.75
N PHE A 339 16.25 -2.03 -0.06
CA PHE A 339 16.85 -1.27 1.02
C PHE A 339 16.51 -1.97 2.33
N THR A 340 17.48 -2.54 3.03
CA THR A 340 17.21 -3.35 4.23
C THR A 340 16.72 -2.50 5.41
N GLN A 341 16.98 -1.19 5.36
CA GLN A 341 16.64 -0.19 6.38
C GLN A 341 17.14 -0.58 7.80
N GLY A 342 16.85 0.26 8.80
CA GLY A 342 17.29 0.03 10.19
C GLY A 342 18.49 0.89 10.61
N PRO A 343 19.16 0.59 11.74
CA PRO A 343 20.20 1.47 12.27
C PRO A 343 21.38 1.60 11.29
N ALA A 344 22.23 2.62 11.49
CA ALA A 344 23.45 2.89 10.71
C ALA A 344 24.56 1.82 10.85
N THR A 345 24.17 0.57 11.09
CA THR A 345 25.00 -0.64 11.08
C THR A 345 24.36 -1.77 10.28
N ALA A 346 23.15 -1.57 9.74
CA ALA A 346 22.33 -2.60 9.12
C ALA A 346 21.57 -2.15 7.86
N ALA A 347 21.58 -0.85 7.53
CA ALA A 347 20.89 -0.29 6.36
C ALA A 347 21.73 -0.44 5.09
N ASP A 348 21.67 -1.60 4.46
CA ASP A 348 22.37 -1.95 3.23
C ASP A 348 21.45 -1.83 2.00
N VAL A 349 22.06 -1.70 0.83
CA VAL A 349 21.36 -1.77 -0.47
C VAL A 349 21.81 -3.03 -1.19
N ILE A 350 20.85 -3.91 -1.45
CA ILE A 350 21.07 -5.18 -2.12
C ILE A 350 20.38 -5.14 -3.48
N VAL A 351 21.10 -5.53 -4.53
CA VAL A 351 20.63 -5.57 -5.92
C VAL A 351 20.71 -7.00 -6.44
N ALA A 352 19.71 -7.44 -7.19
CA ALA A 352 19.80 -8.65 -8.00
C ALA A 352 19.45 -8.31 -9.45
N LEU A 353 20.45 -8.44 -10.33
CA LEU A 353 20.34 -8.02 -11.72
C LEU A 353 19.38 -8.92 -12.52
N SER A 354 18.58 -8.34 -13.41
CA SER A 354 17.72 -9.07 -14.32
C SER A 354 18.51 -9.74 -15.43
N THR A 355 18.14 -10.98 -15.74
CA THR A 355 18.63 -11.71 -16.92
C THR A 355 17.62 -11.72 -18.07
N GLY A 356 16.51 -11.00 -17.91
CA GLY A 356 15.33 -11.02 -18.79
C GLY A 356 14.47 -12.28 -18.69
N SER A 357 14.81 -13.20 -17.78
CA SER A 357 14.00 -14.41 -17.51
C SER A 357 14.05 -14.90 -16.05
N ALA A 358 14.85 -14.24 -15.22
CA ALA A 358 15.06 -14.46 -13.79
C ALA A 358 15.91 -13.32 -13.23
N PHE A 359 15.96 -13.16 -11.91
CA PHE A 359 16.94 -12.30 -11.26
C PHE A 359 18.17 -13.11 -10.81
N GLY A 360 19.34 -12.51 -10.92
CA GLY A 360 20.62 -13.09 -10.54
C GLY A 360 20.80 -13.23 -9.03
N ALA A 361 22.00 -13.62 -8.60
CA ALA A 361 22.29 -13.70 -7.17
C ALA A 361 22.32 -12.28 -6.54
N PRO A 362 21.79 -12.10 -5.32
CA PRO A 362 21.76 -10.80 -4.67
C PRO A 362 23.17 -10.36 -4.27
N GLN A 363 23.47 -9.09 -4.51
CA GLN A 363 24.75 -8.46 -4.25
C GLN A 363 24.56 -7.20 -3.42
N LYS A 364 25.39 -7.02 -2.40
CA LYS A 364 25.45 -5.77 -1.66
C LYS A 364 26.18 -4.73 -2.51
N TRP A 365 25.44 -3.74 -2.98
CA TRP A 365 25.94 -2.66 -3.84
C TRP A 365 26.27 -1.39 -3.06
N HIS A 366 25.70 -1.22 -1.87
CA HIS A 366 25.96 -0.09 -0.99
C HIS A 366 25.69 -0.42 0.48
N ASP A 367 26.27 0.36 1.39
CA ASP A 367 26.03 0.29 2.83
C ASP A 367 25.61 1.64 3.41
N LEU A 368 24.97 1.61 4.59
CA LEU A 368 24.59 2.80 5.35
C LEU A 368 23.72 3.80 4.56
N PHE A 369 22.75 3.29 3.79
CA PHE A 369 21.83 4.11 2.98
C PHE A 369 20.38 3.79 3.34
N ALA A 370 19.49 4.79 3.23
CA ALA A 370 18.10 4.69 3.71
C ALA A 370 18.02 4.30 5.20
N VAL A 371 18.77 5.03 6.03
CA VAL A 371 18.93 4.70 7.45
C VAL A 371 17.63 4.97 8.22
N GLY A 372 17.25 4.02 9.08
CA GLY A 372 16.11 4.17 9.97
C GLY A 372 14.79 4.19 9.21
N ALA A 373 14.17 5.36 9.12
CA ALA A 373 12.85 5.56 8.50
C ALA A 373 12.91 6.51 7.30
N GLU A 374 14.12 6.77 6.77
CA GLU A 374 14.28 7.50 5.52
C GLU A 374 13.54 6.80 4.37
N GLN A 375 13.08 7.57 3.39
CA GLN A 375 12.33 7.05 2.24
C GLN A 375 13.26 6.97 1.01
N PRO A 376 13.62 5.77 0.53
CA PRO A 376 14.43 5.63 -0.67
C PRO A 376 13.61 5.69 -1.96
N ARG A 377 14.23 6.15 -3.05
CA ARG A 377 13.75 6.15 -4.44
C ARG A 377 14.88 5.74 -5.38
N VAL A 378 14.51 5.25 -6.56
CA VAL A 378 15.40 4.80 -7.63
C VAL A 378 15.05 5.59 -8.89
N GLY A 379 16.06 6.00 -9.66
CA GLY A 379 15.90 6.77 -10.91
C GLY A 379 17.19 7.43 -11.40
N ASP A 380 17.31 7.71 -12.70
CA ASP A 380 18.52 8.28 -13.32
C ASP A 380 18.67 9.79 -13.05
N ILE A 381 19.13 10.14 -11.86
CA ILE A 381 19.29 11.54 -11.44
C ILE A 381 20.48 12.23 -12.10
N ASN A 382 21.33 11.49 -12.83
CA ASN A 382 22.56 12.03 -13.40
C ASN A 382 22.59 12.08 -14.94
N GLY A 383 21.71 11.32 -15.59
CA GLY A 383 21.50 11.27 -17.03
C GLY A 383 22.51 10.38 -17.76
N ASP A 384 23.07 9.37 -17.09
CA ASP A 384 23.99 8.42 -17.71
C ASP A 384 23.32 7.13 -18.21
N GLY A 385 22.00 7.05 -18.10
CA GLY A 385 21.18 5.92 -18.51
C GLY A 385 21.22 4.77 -17.51
N LYS A 386 21.56 5.04 -16.24
CA LYS A 386 21.50 4.08 -15.15
C LYS A 386 20.74 4.68 -13.99
N ASP A 387 19.90 3.87 -13.38
CA ASP A 387 19.19 4.31 -12.22
C ASP A 387 20.11 4.42 -11.00
N ASP A 388 20.02 5.58 -10.35
CA ASP A 388 20.70 5.92 -9.12
C ASP A 388 19.78 5.71 -7.91
N ILE A 389 20.30 5.92 -6.70
CA ILE A 389 19.49 5.87 -5.47
C ILE A 389 19.48 7.22 -4.74
N VAL A 390 18.31 7.61 -4.27
CA VAL A 390 18.09 8.81 -3.45
C VAL A 390 17.34 8.42 -2.18
N THR A 391 17.71 9.00 -1.04
CA THR A 391 17.00 8.80 0.23
C THR A 391 16.62 10.13 0.86
N PHE A 392 15.39 10.22 1.34
CA PHE A 392 14.78 11.40 1.94
C PHE A 392 14.58 11.21 3.43
N THR A 393 15.07 12.14 4.25
CA THR A 393 14.94 12.04 5.71
C THR A 393 13.52 12.22 6.24
N CYS A 394 12.67 12.94 5.51
CA CYS A 394 11.24 13.09 5.83
C CYS A 394 10.98 13.53 7.27
N ASN A 395 11.86 14.40 7.78
CA ASN A 395 11.86 14.92 9.15
C ASN A 395 12.06 16.45 9.13
N THR A 396 12.42 17.07 10.26
CA THR A 396 12.62 18.53 10.34
C THR A 396 13.85 19.04 9.60
N ASP A 397 14.81 18.16 9.33
CA ASP A 397 16.03 18.49 8.60
C ASP A 397 15.77 18.47 7.08
N ALA A 398 14.87 17.60 6.60
CA ALA A 398 14.47 17.50 5.19
C ALA A 398 15.68 17.33 4.23
N ASP A 399 16.71 16.64 4.74
CA ASP A 399 17.93 16.33 4.00
C ASP A 399 17.66 15.23 2.95
N VAL A 400 18.34 15.36 1.81
CA VAL A 400 18.33 14.43 0.68
C VAL A 400 19.75 13.97 0.40
N TYR A 401 19.96 12.66 0.45
CA TYR A 401 21.23 12.02 0.09
C TYR A 401 21.06 11.20 -1.17
N ALA A 402 22.09 11.19 -2.02
CA ALA A 402 22.07 10.40 -3.24
C ALA A 402 23.37 9.63 -3.42
N ALA A 403 23.28 8.46 -4.06
CA ALA A 403 24.42 7.67 -4.49
C ALA A 403 24.23 7.25 -5.95
N VAL A 404 25.26 7.51 -6.75
CA VAL A 404 25.26 7.31 -8.20
C VAL A 404 25.72 5.90 -8.55
N SER A 405 24.99 5.23 -9.44
CA SER A 405 25.30 3.92 -9.96
C SER A 405 26.56 3.94 -10.80
N THR A 406 27.33 2.86 -10.68
CA THR A 406 28.47 2.57 -11.56
C THR A 406 28.16 1.43 -12.53
N GLY A 407 26.98 0.83 -12.41
CA GLY A 407 26.57 -0.43 -13.03
C GLY A 407 27.12 -1.69 -12.36
N THR A 408 27.81 -1.55 -11.23
CA THR A 408 28.29 -2.68 -10.41
C THR A 408 28.21 -2.40 -8.90
N GLY A 409 27.55 -1.30 -8.52
CA GLY A 409 27.55 -0.73 -7.17
C GLY A 409 27.21 0.75 -7.21
N PHE A 410 26.85 1.32 -6.05
CA PHE A 410 26.56 2.76 -5.92
C PHE A 410 27.71 3.50 -5.22
N THR A 411 27.86 4.80 -5.50
CA THR A 411 28.87 5.67 -4.88
C THR A 411 28.24 6.96 -4.36
N GLY A 412 28.46 7.32 -3.09
CA GLY A 412 27.94 8.59 -2.55
C GLY A 412 27.41 8.62 -1.11
N THR A 413 27.70 7.63 -0.27
CA THR A 413 27.18 7.41 1.11
C THR A 413 26.91 8.62 2.03
N THR A 414 27.59 9.76 1.87
CA THR A 414 27.41 10.95 2.73
C THR A 414 27.21 12.25 1.95
N VAL A 415 26.98 12.17 0.64
CA VAL A 415 26.82 13.36 -0.19
C VAL A 415 25.39 13.82 -0.06
N LYS A 416 25.20 14.89 0.70
CA LYS A 416 23.94 15.61 0.73
C LYS A 416 23.79 16.40 -0.56
N TRP A 417 22.77 16.06 -1.35
CA TRP A 417 22.47 16.73 -2.63
C TRP A 417 21.47 17.88 -2.45
N ASN A 418 20.67 17.86 -1.38
CA ASN A 418 19.76 18.93 -1.01
C ASN A 418 19.44 18.90 0.50
N ASP A 419 19.06 20.04 1.08
CA ASP A 419 18.77 20.21 2.51
C ASP A 419 17.34 20.68 2.81
N PHE A 420 16.44 20.65 1.82
CA PHE A 420 15.05 21.07 2.02
C PHE A 420 14.04 20.39 1.08
N PHE A 421 13.93 19.07 1.17
CA PHE A 421 12.83 18.28 0.58
C PHE A 421 12.35 17.15 1.49
N CYS A 422 11.05 16.87 1.42
CA CYS A 422 10.35 15.93 2.29
C CYS A 422 10.39 16.37 3.76
N LEU A 423 9.49 17.26 4.16
CA LEU A 423 9.11 17.41 5.56
C LEU A 423 8.24 16.22 6.01
N ALA A 424 8.07 16.06 7.32
CA ALA A 424 7.24 15.00 7.87
C ALA A 424 5.80 15.08 7.34
N GLY A 425 5.34 14.02 6.65
CA GLY A 425 4.01 13.93 6.05
C GLY A 425 3.97 14.23 4.54
N GLU A 426 5.07 14.74 3.98
CA GLU A 426 5.24 14.90 2.54
C GLU A 426 5.60 13.56 1.89
N PHE A 427 5.42 13.49 0.57
CA PHE A 427 5.75 12.30 -0.21
C PHE A 427 6.63 12.68 -1.42
N PRO A 428 7.89 12.19 -1.47
CA PRO A 428 8.81 12.44 -2.56
C PRO A 428 8.73 11.39 -3.66
N TYR A 429 9.05 11.79 -4.88
CA TYR A 429 9.24 10.97 -6.07
C TYR A 429 10.48 11.45 -6.84
N LEU A 430 10.94 10.61 -7.76
CA LEU A 430 11.93 10.94 -8.78
C LEU A 430 11.26 10.82 -10.15
N GLY A 431 11.59 11.72 -11.07
CA GLY A 431 11.16 11.65 -12.47
C GLY A 431 11.63 12.86 -13.28
N ASP A 432 11.87 12.69 -14.58
CA ASP A 432 12.34 13.74 -15.50
C ASP A 432 11.20 14.69 -15.87
N ALA A 433 10.81 15.53 -14.91
CA ALA A 433 9.73 16.48 -15.08
C ALA A 433 10.04 17.56 -16.14
N ASN A 434 11.32 17.75 -16.50
CA ASN A 434 11.74 18.81 -17.40
C ASN A 434 12.16 18.35 -18.81
N GLY A 435 12.37 17.05 -19.00
CA GLY A 435 12.69 16.40 -20.27
C GLY A 435 14.15 16.55 -20.65
N ASP A 436 15.06 16.70 -19.67
CA ASP A 436 16.50 16.81 -19.91
C ASP A 436 17.28 15.50 -19.76
N GLY A 437 16.55 14.40 -19.54
CA GLY A 437 17.07 13.05 -19.35
C GLY A 437 17.61 12.81 -17.96
N ARG A 438 17.20 13.61 -16.95
CA ARG A 438 17.63 13.44 -15.56
C ARG A 438 16.43 13.53 -14.64
N ASP A 439 16.34 12.59 -13.73
CA ASP A 439 15.26 12.55 -12.78
C ASP A 439 15.38 13.70 -11.77
N ASP A 440 14.31 14.47 -11.65
CA ASP A 440 14.12 15.57 -10.74
C ASP A 440 13.44 15.10 -9.45
N ILE A 441 13.61 15.85 -8.36
CA ILE A 441 12.80 15.62 -7.15
C ILE A 441 11.42 16.23 -7.36
N ILE A 442 10.36 15.46 -7.14
CA ILE A 442 8.97 15.92 -7.10
C ILE A 442 8.39 15.61 -5.72
N VAL A 443 7.96 16.64 -4.98
CA VAL A 443 7.39 16.46 -3.62
C VAL A 443 5.98 17.01 -3.54
N PHE A 444 5.07 16.15 -3.09
CA PHE A 444 3.72 16.52 -2.71
C PHE A 444 3.70 16.88 -1.23
N THR A 445 3.43 18.14 -0.92
CA THR A 445 3.52 18.67 0.45
C THR A 445 2.41 18.18 1.39
N LYS A 446 1.27 17.74 0.83
CA LYS A 446 0.07 17.26 1.57
C LYS A 446 -0.35 18.17 2.76
N GLY A 447 0.01 19.44 2.68
CA GLY A 447 -0.31 20.47 3.67
C GLY A 447 -1.67 21.12 3.42
N ALA A 448 -1.90 22.30 3.99
CA ALA A 448 -3.15 23.04 3.79
C ALA A 448 -3.40 23.44 2.32
N THR A 449 -2.33 23.59 1.53
CA THR A 449 -2.37 23.98 0.12
C THR A 449 -2.20 22.80 -0.84
N ASN A 450 -1.73 21.63 -0.37
CA ASN A 450 -1.40 20.46 -1.19
C ASN A 450 -0.60 20.88 -2.45
N ASP A 451 0.48 21.63 -2.23
CA ASP A 451 1.37 22.10 -3.30
C ASP A 451 2.29 20.97 -3.77
N ILE A 452 2.72 21.06 -5.03
CA ILE A 452 3.81 20.26 -5.60
C ILE A 452 5.03 21.15 -5.77
N HIS A 453 6.15 20.73 -5.19
CA HIS A 453 7.45 21.39 -5.34
C HIS A 453 8.41 20.50 -6.12
N VAL A 454 9.15 21.09 -7.05
CA VAL A 454 10.13 20.40 -7.87
C VAL A 454 11.53 20.96 -7.61
N GLY A 455 12.50 20.06 -7.52
CA GLY A 455 13.92 20.35 -7.43
C GLY A 455 14.64 19.75 -8.61
N LEU A 456 14.95 20.58 -9.61
CA LEU A 456 15.56 20.09 -10.84
C LEU A 456 16.96 19.50 -10.58
N SER A 457 17.27 18.38 -11.22
CA SER A 457 18.59 17.79 -11.18
C SER A 457 19.61 18.58 -12.00
N THR A 458 20.81 18.66 -11.46
CA THR A 458 22.00 19.21 -12.14
C THR A 458 22.96 18.11 -12.58
N GLY A 459 22.63 16.85 -12.32
CA GLY A 459 23.49 15.67 -12.45
C GLY A 459 24.59 15.54 -11.40
N THR A 460 24.66 16.48 -10.45
CA THR A 460 25.62 16.43 -9.32
C THR A 460 24.99 16.93 -8.00
N GLY A 461 23.67 17.14 -8.00
CA GLY A 461 22.90 17.80 -6.94
C GLY A 461 21.53 18.24 -7.45
N PHE A 462 20.65 18.64 -6.55
CA PHE A 462 19.32 19.18 -6.90
C PHE A 462 19.22 20.67 -6.59
N LEU A 463 18.57 21.41 -7.48
CA LEU A 463 18.23 22.82 -7.23
C LEU A 463 17.21 22.95 -6.08
N GLY A 464 17.08 24.18 -5.56
CA GLY A 464 16.10 24.47 -4.52
C GLY A 464 14.66 24.30 -4.98
N ALA A 465 13.79 23.93 -4.04
CA ALA A 465 12.37 23.70 -4.26
C ALA A 465 11.67 24.88 -4.94
N THR A 466 11.06 24.62 -6.10
CA THR A 466 10.20 25.57 -6.81
C THR A 466 8.80 25.01 -6.85
N LYS A 467 7.79 25.78 -6.45
CA LYS A 467 6.39 25.37 -6.55
C LYS A 467 5.98 25.29 -8.02
N TRP A 468 5.58 24.11 -8.47
CA TRP A 468 5.13 23.84 -9.84
C TRP A 468 3.62 23.65 -9.96
N HIS A 469 2.93 23.36 -8.85
CA HIS A 469 1.48 23.18 -8.82
C HIS A 469 0.89 23.41 -7.42
N ASP A 470 -0.43 23.59 -7.33
CA ASP A 470 -1.19 23.66 -6.09
C ASP A 470 -2.52 22.94 -6.10
N PHE A 471 -2.98 22.53 -4.91
CA PHE A 471 -4.24 21.83 -4.71
C PHE A 471 -4.36 20.53 -5.53
N PHE A 472 -3.30 19.73 -5.56
CA PHE A 472 -3.25 18.46 -6.28
C PHE A 472 -2.71 17.34 -5.39
N GLY A 473 -3.31 16.16 -5.46
CA GLY A 473 -3.00 15.07 -4.54
C GLY A 473 -3.36 15.42 -3.09
N LEU A 474 -4.66 15.66 -2.86
CA LEU A 474 -5.17 16.11 -1.56
C LEU A 474 -4.88 15.08 -0.46
N ASN A 475 -4.98 15.54 0.80
CA ASN A 475 -4.85 14.67 1.95
C ASN A 475 -5.75 13.42 1.87
N GLY A 476 -5.13 12.25 1.97
CA GLY A 476 -5.79 10.94 1.84
C GLY A 476 -5.83 10.39 0.42
N GLU A 477 -5.45 11.17 -0.60
CA GLU A 477 -5.31 10.70 -1.98
C GLU A 477 -3.97 9.99 -2.20
N THR A 478 -3.97 9.09 -3.17
CA THR A 478 -2.75 8.44 -3.66
C THR A 478 -2.20 9.26 -4.82
N THR A 479 -0.89 9.48 -4.81
CA THR A 479 -0.15 10.28 -5.79
C THR A 479 0.88 9.39 -6.48
N LEU A 480 1.23 9.71 -7.71
CA LEU A 480 2.38 9.19 -8.43
C LEU A 480 3.12 10.37 -9.05
#